data_AF-A0A7C4VXL0-F1
#
_entry.id   AF-A0A7C4VXL0-F1
#
_cell.length_a   1.000
_cell.length_b   1.000
_cell.length_c   1.000
_cell.angle_alpha   90.00
_cell.angle_beta   90.00
_cell.angle_gamma   90.00
#
_symmetry.space_group_name_H-M   'P 1'
#
loop_
_entity.id
_entity.type
_entity.pdbx_description
1 polymer ?
#
loop_
_entity_poly.entity_id
_entity_poly.type
_entity_poly.pdbx_seq_one_letter_code
_entity_poly.pdbx_strand_id
1 'polypeptide(L)'
;MLALDEWLAYLEADNSANPNPVTMVVRIDAGFSTGPNLIWLIEMGYTVLTKAHHSHSTDRLRRRLPSQPVWTPVGKNAEAIAMNEYLQNECPYPLQAMLVRYHLPAKIRYTSLLYYGETPPPALPDWFKWYNARQTLEAGIKQEKEVFTLKRHLVRSPIGMPLQEQFALFGANFVRWAAAWVKDLLAQANHNFKTALDQVKTLVRIVSRTRARWVRSAVGNTLIFDEPGPFAGTLIRLSGWVAVQLPLRLFNFVPS
;
A
#
# COMPACT_ATOMS: atom_id res chain seq x y z
N MET A 1 3.72 -32.39 4.19
CA MET A 1 2.73 -31.53 3.52
C MET A 1 1.39 -32.16 3.84
N LEU A 2 0.53 -31.47 4.59
CA LEU A 2 -0.78 -32.02 5.00
C LEU A 2 -1.62 -32.36 3.76
N ALA A 3 -2.48 -33.36 3.85
CA ALA A 3 -3.48 -33.59 2.80
C ALA A 3 -4.42 -32.37 2.72
N LEU A 4 -5.03 -32.10 1.54
CA LEU A 4 -5.88 -30.93 1.34
C LEU A 4 -7.00 -30.83 2.38
N ASP A 5 -7.63 -31.97 2.70
CA ASP A 5 -8.72 -32.05 3.68
C ASP A 5 -8.24 -31.78 5.11
N GLU A 6 -7.04 -32.21 5.48
CA GLU A 6 -6.43 -31.91 6.78
C GLU A 6 -6.06 -30.43 6.92
N TRP A 7 -5.60 -29.82 5.82
CA TRP A 7 -5.31 -28.39 5.77
C TRP A 7 -6.58 -27.53 5.88
N LEU A 8 -7.65 -27.92 5.18
CA LEU A 8 -8.94 -27.25 5.27
C LEU A 8 -9.52 -27.33 6.69
N ALA A 9 -9.53 -28.52 7.29
CA ALA A 9 -10.01 -28.70 8.66
C ALA A 9 -9.21 -27.89 9.69
N TYR A 10 -7.88 -27.80 9.52
CA TYR A 10 -7.03 -26.94 10.35
C TYR A 10 -7.42 -25.45 10.22
N LEU A 11 -7.58 -24.95 9.00
CA LEU A 11 -7.95 -23.54 8.75
C LEU A 11 -9.35 -23.22 9.30
N GLU A 12 -10.32 -24.11 9.14
CA GLU A 12 -11.66 -23.94 9.69
C GLU A 12 -11.66 -23.85 11.22
N ALA A 13 -10.87 -24.69 11.89
CA ALA A 13 -10.73 -24.68 13.34
C ALA A 13 -10.02 -23.41 13.85
N ASP A 14 -8.93 -23.00 13.19
CA ASP A 14 -8.17 -21.77 13.52
C ASP A 14 -9.02 -20.51 13.31
N ASN A 15 -9.76 -20.44 12.20
CA ASN A 15 -10.70 -19.35 11.91
C ASN A 15 -11.83 -19.28 12.94
N SER A 16 -12.41 -20.42 13.34
CA SER A 16 -13.47 -20.48 14.34
C SER A 16 -13.00 -20.08 15.74
N ALA A 17 -11.72 -20.35 16.05
CA ALA A 17 -11.12 -20.00 17.33
C ALA A 17 -10.61 -18.55 17.39
N ASN A 18 -10.61 -17.80 16.29
CA ASN A 18 -10.12 -16.43 16.23
C ASN A 18 -11.16 -15.44 16.82
N PRO A 19 -10.92 -14.86 18.01
CA PRO A 19 -11.89 -13.99 18.66
C PRO A 19 -12.01 -12.61 18.00
N ASN A 20 -11.12 -12.26 17.07
CA ASN A 20 -11.10 -10.98 16.38
C ASN A 20 -10.65 -11.16 14.93
N PRO A 21 -11.50 -11.73 14.06
CA PRO A 21 -11.15 -11.94 12.66
C PRO A 21 -10.88 -10.58 11.99
N VAL A 22 -9.66 -10.42 11.48
CA VAL A 22 -9.29 -9.20 10.74
C VAL A 22 -9.87 -9.32 9.34
N THR A 23 -10.87 -8.50 9.03
CA THR A 23 -11.37 -8.38 7.65
C THR A 23 -10.28 -7.76 6.78
N MET A 24 -9.78 -8.53 5.81
CA MET A 24 -8.78 -8.02 4.86
C MET A 24 -9.42 -7.65 3.53
N VAL A 25 -9.05 -6.48 3.03
CA VAL A 25 -9.40 -6.01 1.70
C VAL A 25 -8.18 -6.17 0.79
N VAL A 26 -8.22 -7.17 -0.08
CA VAL A 26 -7.14 -7.52 -0.99
C VAL A 26 -7.33 -6.80 -2.32
N ARG A 27 -6.38 -5.92 -2.66
CA ARG A 27 -6.36 -5.15 -3.91
C ARG A 27 -5.26 -5.65 -4.82
N ILE A 28 -5.63 -6.32 -5.89
CA ILE A 28 -4.66 -6.99 -6.78
C ILE A 28 -4.83 -6.54 -8.22
N ASP A 29 -3.74 -6.59 -8.98
CA ASP A 29 -3.77 -6.26 -10.40
C ASP A 29 -4.26 -7.46 -11.24
N ALA A 30 -4.60 -7.17 -12.49
CA ALA A 30 -5.16 -8.14 -13.43
C ALA A 30 -4.36 -9.44 -13.53
N GLY A 31 -3.03 -9.40 -13.45
CA GLY A 31 -2.16 -10.59 -13.52
C GLY A 31 -2.37 -11.61 -12.39
N PHE A 32 -3.02 -11.22 -11.29
CA PHE A 32 -3.34 -12.11 -10.18
C PHE A 32 -4.81 -12.53 -10.15
N SER A 33 -5.62 -12.11 -11.12
CA SER A 33 -7.08 -12.35 -11.16
C SER A 33 -7.50 -13.56 -12.00
N THR A 34 -6.68 -14.61 -11.97
CA THR A 34 -7.04 -15.92 -12.54
C THR A 34 -8.16 -16.55 -11.71
N GLY A 35 -8.93 -17.48 -12.30
CA GLY A 35 -10.00 -18.18 -11.58
C GLY A 35 -9.52 -18.82 -10.27
N PRO A 36 -8.45 -19.65 -10.31
CA PRO A 36 -7.90 -20.27 -9.11
C PRO A 36 -7.45 -19.29 -8.02
N ASN A 37 -6.83 -18.17 -8.40
CA ASN A 37 -6.41 -17.16 -7.42
C ASN A 37 -7.62 -16.48 -6.76
N LEU A 38 -8.67 -16.20 -7.54
CA LEU A 38 -9.88 -15.56 -7.01
C LEU A 38 -10.64 -16.52 -6.08
N ILE A 39 -10.78 -17.79 -6.47
CA ILE A 39 -11.34 -18.86 -5.63
C ILE A 39 -10.63 -18.88 -4.29
N TRP A 40 -9.30 -19.00 -4.31
CA TRP A 40 -8.52 -19.08 -3.09
C TRP A 40 -8.68 -17.83 -2.20
N LEU A 41 -8.62 -16.62 -2.77
CA LEU A 41 -8.80 -15.39 -1.98
C LEU A 41 -10.19 -15.27 -1.37
N ILE A 42 -11.22 -15.70 -2.10
CA ILE A 42 -12.61 -15.70 -1.65
C ILE A 42 -12.81 -16.70 -0.51
N GLU A 43 -12.29 -17.92 -0.67
CA GLU A 43 -12.39 -18.99 0.33
C GLU A 43 -11.61 -18.69 1.61
N MET A 44 -10.55 -17.88 1.52
CA MET A 44 -9.86 -17.32 2.68
C MET A 44 -10.65 -16.21 3.40
N GLY A 45 -11.86 -15.88 2.94
CA GLY A 45 -12.75 -14.88 3.56
C GLY A 45 -12.38 -13.43 3.22
N TYR A 46 -11.60 -13.19 2.17
CA TYR A 46 -11.17 -11.83 1.83
C TYR A 46 -12.19 -11.08 0.98
N THR A 47 -12.28 -9.76 1.21
CA THR A 47 -12.88 -8.85 0.23
C THR A 47 -11.87 -8.60 -0.88
N VAL A 48 -12.23 -8.92 -2.12
CA VAL A 48 -11.34 -8.83 -3.28
C VAL A 48 -11.73 -7.65 -4.17
N LEU A 49 -10.77 -6.78 -4.46
CA LEU A 49 -10.87 -5.78 -5.53
C LEU A 49 -9.79 -6.05 -6.57
N THR A 50 -10.20 -6.29 -7.80
CA THR A 50 -9.25 -6.56 -8.87
C THR A 50 -9.68 -5.92 -10.19
N LYS A 51 -8.76 -5.85 -11.14
CA LYS A 51 -9.08 -5.72 -12.55
C LYS A 51 -9.26 -7.11 -13.16
N ALA A 52 -10.10 -7.25 -14.18
CA ALA A 52 -10.24 -8.50 -14.92
C ALA A 52 -8.95 -8.88 -15.66
N HIS A 53 -8.55 -10.16 -15.58
CA HIS A 53 -7.31 -10.69 -16.15
C HIS A 53 -7.22 -10.50 -17.67
N HIS A 54 -8.30 -10.79 -18.40
CA HIS A 54 -8.32 -10.83 -19.86
C HIS A 54 -9.10 -9.66 -20.45
N SER A 55 -8.60 -9.11 -21.56
CA SER A 55 -9.33 -8.11 -22.37
C SER A 55 -10.69 -8.63 -22.84
N HIS A 56 -10.79 -9.92 -23.15
CA HIS A 56 -12.04 -10.57 -23.54
C HIS A 56 -13.16 -10.44 -22.50
N SER A 57 -12.85 -10.42 -21.19
CA SER A 57 -13.85 -10.16 -20.14
C SER A 57 -14.44 -8.76 -20.29
N THR A 58 -13.57 -7.79 -20.61
CA THR A 58 -13.99 -6.40 -20.85
C THR A 58 -14.81 -6.26 -22.12
N ASP A 59 -14.44 -6.96 -23.19
CA ASP A 59 -15.21 -6.95 -24.44
C ASP A 59 -16.57 -7.64 -24.31
N ARG A 60 -16.66 -8.71 -23.50
CA ARG A 60 -17.94 -9.35 -23.15
C ARG A 60 -18.84 -8.39 -22.37
N LEU A 61 -18.31 -7.71 -21.36
CA LEU A 61 -19.06 -6.72 -20.59
C LEU A 61 -19.50 -5.55 -21.46
N ARG A 62 -18.62 -5.04 -22.33
CA ARG A 62 -18.96 -3.97 -23.28
C ARG A 62 -20.11 -4.35 -24.21
N ARG A 63 -20.19 -5.61 -24.67
CA ARG A 63 -21.30 -6.10 -25.50
C ARG A 63 -22.65 -6.18 -24.77
N ARG A 64 -22.65 -6.16 -23.43
CA ARG A 64 -23.87 -6.16 -22.60
C ARG A 64 -24.39 -4.74 -22.32
N LEU A 65 -23.69 -3.70 -22.79
CA LEU A 65 -24.16 -2.33 -22.59
C LEU A 65 -25.51 -2.12 -23.27
N PRO A 66 -26.44 -1.38 -22.64
CA PRO A 66 -27.66 -0.96 -23.30
C PRO A 66 -27.34 0.00 -24.45
N SER A 67 -28.32 0.24 -25.33
CA SER A 67 -28.20 1.17 -26.46
C SER A 67 -27.85 2.60 -26.03
N GLN A 68 -28.35 3.03 -24.85
CA GLN A 68 -28.05 4.32 -24.24
C GLN A 68 -27.50 4.10 -22.82
N PRO A 69 -26.19 3.82 -22.67
CA PRO A 69 -25.58 3.61 -21.37
C PRO A 69 -25.41 4.92 -20.61
N VAL A 70 -25.88 4.95 -19.36
CA VAL A 70 -25.65 6.06 -18.44
C VAL A 70 -24.32 5.85 -17.73
N TRP A 71 -23.38 6.77 -17.93
CA TRP A 71 -22.05 6.71 -17.36
C TRP A 71 -21.93 7.63 -16.15
N THR A 72 -21.26 7.14 -15.10
CA THR A 72 -20.98 7.91 -13.88
C THR A 72 -19.52 8.38 -13.90
N PRO A 73 -19.23 9.68 -13.71
CA PRO A 73 -17.86 10.15 -13.54
C PRO A 73 -17.20 9.54 -12.29
N VAL A 74 -16.03 8.91 -12.46
CA VAL A 74 -15.29 8.29 -11.34
C VAL A 74 -13.87 8.83 -11.19
N GLY A 75 -13.38 9.59 -12.16
CA GLY A 75 -12.07 10.24 -12.11
C GLY A 75 -11.95 11.35 -13.15
N LYS A 76 -10.81 12.05 -13.15
CA LYS A 76 -10.57 13.22 -14.03
C LYS A 76 -10.78 12.92 -15.52
N ASN A 77 -10.48 11.71 -15.95
CA ASN A 77 -10.61 11.26 -17.34
C ASN A 77 -11.27 9.88 -17.43
N ALA A 78 -12.08 9.51 -16.43
CA ALA A 78 -12.64 8.17 -16.32
C ALA A 78 -14.11 8.22 -15.92
N GLU A 79 -14.92 7.40 -16.58
CA GLU A 79 -16.31 7.16 -16.23
C GLU A 79 -16.57 5.66 -16.12
N ALA A 80 -17.57 5.29 -15.34
CA ALA A 80 -17.90 3.90 -15.08
C ALA A 80 -19.40 3.62 -15.13
N ILE A 81 -19.73 2.35 -15.32
CA ILE A 81 -21.08 1.80 -15.24
C ILE A 81 -21.04 0.47 -14.49
N ALA A 82 -22.03 0.24 -13.63
CA ALA A 82 -22.23 -1.04 -12.96
C ALA A 82 -22.72 -2.07 -13.98
N MET A 83 -22.13 -3.26 -13.96
CA MET A 83 -22.46 -4.36 -14.87
C MET A 83 -23.13 -5.55 -14.16
N ASN A 84 -23.45 -5.37 -12.87
CA ASN A 84 -23.96 -6.40 -11.96
C ASN A 84 -23.02 -7.63 -11.90
N GLU A 85 -23.59 -8.80 -11.61
CA GLU A 85 -22.84 -10.05 -11.47
C GLU A 85 -22.19 -10.50 -12.79
N TYR A 86 -20.96 -10.97 -12.65
CA TYR A 86 -20.12 -11.46 -13.72
C TYR A 86 -19.31 -12.66 -13.24
N LEU A 87 -19.40 -13.76 -13.99
CA LEU A 87 -18.58 -14.95 -13.76
C LEU A 87 -17.26 -14.81 -14.52
N GLN A 88 -16.17 -14.71 -13.76
CA GLN A 88 -14.82 -14.57 -14.30
C GLN A 88 -14.20 -15.95 -14.53
N ASN A 89 -14.28 -16.44 -15.77
CA ASN A 89 -13.69 -17.71 -16.22
C ASN A 89 -14.03 -18.89 -15.28
N GLU A 90 -12.99 -19.54 -14.71
CA GLU A 90 -13.07 -20.73 -13.85
C GLU A 90 -13.47 -20.39 -12.39
N CYS A 91 -13.70 -19.13 -12.05
CA CYS A 91 -14.19 -18.76 -10.73
C CYS A 91 -15.71 -19.05 -10.65
N PRO A 92 -16.17 -19.96 -9.77
CA PRO A 92 -17.58 -20.28 -9.61
C PRO A 92 -18.35 -19.20 -8.85
N TYR A 93 -17.65 -18.32 -8.13
CA TYR A 93 -18.25 -17.24 -7.36
C TYR A 93 -18.65 -16.06 -8.26
N PRO A 94 -19.91 -15.57 -8.19
CA PRO A 94 -20.31 -14.38 -8.93
C PRO A 94 -19.59 -13.15 -8.38
N LEU A 95 -18.94 -12.40 -9.27
CA LEU A 95 -18.26 -11.15 -8.92
C LEU A 95 -19.11 -9.98 -9.37
N GLN A 96 -19.19 -8.93 -8.56
CA GLN A 96 -19.75 -7.67 -9.04
C GLN A 96 -18.76 -7.03 -10.02
N ALA A 97 -19.25 -6.60 -11.18
CA ALA A 97 -18.42 -5.99 -12.21
C ALA A 97 -18.75 -4.51 -12.43
N MET A 98 -17.71 -3.71 -12.64
CA MET A 98 -17.78 -2.33 -13.08
C MET A 98 -17.00 -2.19 -14.38
N LEU A 99 -17.63 -1.71 -15.44
CA LEU A 99 -16.95 -1.35 -16.67
C LEU A 99 -16.54 0.11 -16.59
N VAL A 100 -15.25 0.39 -16.82
CA VAL A 100 -14.68 1.73 -16.79
C VAL A 100 -14.17 2.09 -18.18
N ARG A 101 -14.46 3.31 -18.64
CA ARG A 101 -13.89 3.89 -19.86
C ARG A 101 -13.00 5.07 -19.49
N TYR A 102 -11.77 5.05 -20.01
CA TYR A 102 -10.82 6.14 -19.89
C TYR A 102 -10.79 6.95 -21.19
N HIS A 103 -10.92 8.26 -21.06
CA HIS A 103 -10.75 9.21 -22.15
C HIS A 103 -9.27 9.55 -22.26
N LEU A 104 -8.59 8.93 -23.22
CA LEU A 104 -7.21 9.28 -23.58
C LEU A 104 -7.25 10.19 -24.82
N PRO A 105 -6.23 11.05 -25.05
CA PRO A 105 -6.25 12.03 -26.13
C PRO A 105 -6.57 11.46 -27.52
N ALA A 106 -6.13 10.23 -27.80
CA ALA A 106 -6.30 9.59 -29.11
C ALA A 106 -7.36 8.47 -29.14
N LYS A 107 -7.84 7.98 -27.98
CA LYS A 107 -8.75 6.83 -27.93
C LYS A 107 -9.44 6.66 -26.59
N ILE A 108 -10.57 5.97 -26.61
CA ILE A 108 -11.21 5.47 -25.40
C ILE A 108 -10.62 4.09 -25.08
N ARG A 109 -10.20 3.89 -23.83
CA ARG A 109 -9.74 2.58 -23.34
C ARG A 109 -10.72 2.04 -22.31
N TYR A 110 -11.17 0.80 -22.51
CA TYR A 110 -12.04 0.12 -21.56
C TYR A 110 -11.22 -0.77 -20.61
N THR A 111 -11.69 -0.90 -19.38
CA THR A 111 -11.25 -1.90 -18.40
C THR A 111 -12.43 -2.37 -17.59
N SER A 112 -12.32 -3.55 -17.00
CA SER A 112 -13.31 -4.05 -16.05
C SER A 112 -12.68 -4.21 -14.68
N LEU A 113 -13.32 -3.65 -13.65
CA LEU A 113 -12.99 -3.91 -12.27
C LEU A 113 -14.00 -4.90 -11.71
N LEU A 114 -13.53 -5.78 -10.84
CA LEU A 114 -14.28 -6.85 -10.21
C LEU A 114 -14.20 -6.65 -8.69
N TYR A 115 -15.31 -6.94 -8.02
CA TYR A 115 -15.45 -6.87 -6.58
C TYR A 115 -16.10 -8.15 -6.08
N TYR A 116 -15.56 -8.67 -4.98
CA TYR A 116 -16.20 -9.67 -4.15
C TYR A 116 -16.08 -9.28 -2.69
N GLY A 117 -17.14 -9.47 -1.92
CA GLY A 117 -17.16 -9.19 -0.49
C GLY A 117 -18.52 -9.57 0.10
N GLU A 118 -18.60 -9.66 1.42
CA GLU A 118 -19.84 -9.98 2.14
C GLU A 118 -20.91 -8.89 2.00
N THR A 119 -20.47 -7.65 1.76
CA THR A 119 -21.35 -6.51 1.50
C THR A 119 -21.34 -6.14 0.03
N PRO A 120 -22.39 -5.48 -0.49
CA PRO A 120 -22.36 -4.90 -1.84
C PRO A 120 -21.16 -3.94 -2.04
N PRO A 121 -20.67 -3.79 -3.29
CA PRO A 121 -19.62 -2.83 -3.58
C PRO A 121 -20.07 -1.40 -3.25
N PRO A 122 -19.15 -0.51 -2.85
CA PRO A 122 -19.48 0.89 -2.66
C PRO A 122 -19.88 1.55 -3.99
N ALA A 123 -20.37 2.78 -3.90
CA ALA A 123 -20.69 3.58 -5.09
C ALA A 123 -19.52 3.65 -6.07
N LEU A 124 -19.81 3.74 -7.39
CA LEU A 124 -18.80 3.64 -8.45
C LEU A 124 -17.56 4.55 -8.27
N PRO A 125 -17.69 5.82 -7.85
CA PRO A 125 -16.52 6.67 -7.60
C PRO A 125 -15.64 6.16 -6.44
N ASP A 126 -16.25 5.68 -5.37
CA ASP A 126 -15.54 5.14 -4.21
C ASP A 126 -14.92 3.78 -4.52
N TRP A 127 -15.63 2.91 -5.23
CA TRP A 127 -15.08 1.64 -5.70
C TRP A 127 -13.85 1.89 -6.60
N PHE A 128 -13.96 2.80 -7.57
CA PHE A 128 -12.85 3.19 -8.42
C PHE A 128 -11.68 3.73 -7.60
N LYS A 129 -11.93 4.60 -6.62
CA LYS A 129 -10.90 5.14 -5.72
C LYS A 129 -10.23 4.04 -4.89
N TRP A 130 -11.02 3.11 -4.34
CA TRP A 130 -10.53 2.00 -3.52
C TRP A 130 -9.60 1.08 -4.30
N TYR A 131 -9.98 0.69 -5.53
CA TYR A 131 -9.10 -0.10 -6.38
C TYR A 131 -7.81 0.66 -6.72
N ASN A 132 -7.91 1.94 -7.10
CA ASN A 132 -6.75 2.75 -7.48
C ASN A 132 -5.82 3.10 -6.32
N ALA A 133 -6.22 2.89 -5.06
CA ALA A 133 -5.31 3.01 -3.91
C ALA A 133 -4.12 2.03 -3.98
N ARG A 134 -4.16 1.03 -4.88
CA ARG A 134 -3.00 0.22 -5.29
C ARG A 134 -1.79 1.07 -5.75
N GLN A 135 -2.01 2.27 -6.27
CA GLN A 135 -0.94 3.20 -6.64
C GLN A 135 -0.01 3.55 -5.46
N THR A 136 -0.48 3.43 -4.21
CA THR A 136 0.38 3.58 -3.02
C THR A 136 1.49 2.52 -2.99
N LEU A 137 1.18 1.27 -3.35
CA LEU A 137 2.18 0.19 -3.45
C LEU A 137 3.15 0.44 -4.60
N GLU A 138 2.67 0.88 -5.77
CA GLU A 138 3.55 1.23 -6.90
C GLU A 138 4.54 2.35 -6.54
N ALA A 139 4.05 3.38 -5.84
CA ALA A 139 4.90 4.46 -5.33
C ALA A 139 5.91 3.96 -4.28
N GLY A 140 5.52 2.99 -3.44
CA GLY A 140 6.40 2.30 -2.50
C GLY A 140 7.54 1.57 -3.23
N ILE A 141 7.20 0.67 -4.16
CA ILE A 141 8.16 -0.09 -4.97
C ILE A 141 9.13 0.83 -5.71
N LYS A 142 8.66 1.95 -6.26
CA LYS A 142 9.52 2.92 -6.94
C LYS A 142 10.55 3.53 -5.98
N GLN A 143 10.14 3.86 -4.76
CA GLN A 143 11.02 4.44 -3.75
C GLN A 143 12.02 3.44 -3.18
N GLU A 144 11.62 2.19 -2.95
CA GLU A 144 12.55 1.12 -2.56
C GLU A 144 13.70 1.00 -3.57
N LYS A 145 13.35 1.04 -4.86
CA LYS A 145 14.30 0.97 -5.97
C LYS A 145 15.21 2.19 -6.09
N GLU A 146 14.67 3.41 -5.94
CA GLU A 146 15.39 4.66 -6.22
C GLU A 146 16.04 5.33 -4.99
N VAL A 147 15.46 5.15 -3.80
CA VAL A 147 15.88 5.80 -2.55
C VAL A 147 16.63 4.83 -1.65
N PHE A 148 16.14 3.60 -1.50
CA PHE A 148 16.72 2.59 -0.60
C PHE A 148 17.62 1.58 -1.32
N THR A 149 18.10 1.93 -2.52
CA THR A 149 19.14 1.19 -3.26
C THR A 149 18.83 -0.26 -3.61
N LEU A 150 17.56 -0.66 -3.69
CA LEU A 150 17.20 -2.04 -4.09
C LEU A 150 17.66 -2.38 -5.53
N LYS A 151 17.81 -1.37 -6.41
CA LYS A 151 18.35 -1.56 -7.78
C LYS A 151 19.87 -1.76 -7.83
N ARG A 152 20.60 -1.42 -6.76
CA ARG A 152 22.07 -1.45 -6.73
C ARG A 152 22.50 -2.10 -5.43
N HIS A 153 22.72 -3.41 -5.46
CA HIS A 153 23.23 -4.13 -4.31
C HIS A 153 24.59 -3.52 -3.91
N LEU A 154 24.64 -3.02 -2.68
CA LEU A 154 25.83 -2.47 -2.04
C LEU A 154 26.70 -3.60 -1.47
N VAL A 155 26.08 -4.76 -1.21
CA VAL A 155 26.72 -5.98 -0.74
C VAL A 155 26.63 -7.06 -1.81
N ARG A 156 27.69 -7.86 -1.96
CA ARG A 156 27.78 -8.94 -2.99
C ARG A 156 27.72 -10.35 -2.41
N SER A 157 27.73 -10.50 -1.08
CA SER A 157 27.67 -11.82 -0.47
C SER A 157 26.26 -12.43 -0.62
N PRO A 158 26.15 -13.77 -0.74
CA PRO A 158 24.85 -14.45 -0.82
C PRO A 158 23.91 -14.15 0.35
N ILE A 159 24.45 -13.95 1.56
CA ILE A 159 23.66 -13.61 2.76
C ILE A 159 23.36 -12.11 2.83
N GLY A 160 24.28 -11.27 2.36
CA GLY A 160 24.16 -9.82 2.43
C GLY A 160 23.10 -9.26 1.48
N MET A 161 22.86 -9.91 0.34
CA MET A 161 21.82 -9.49 -0.61
C MET A 161 20.40 -9.59 -0.01
N PRO A 162 19.94 -10.75 0.51
CA PRO A 162 18.64 -10.84 1.20
C PRO A 162 18.51 -9.86 2.37
N LEU A 163 19.56 -9.69 3.18
CA LEU A 163 19.53 -8.72 4.27
C LEU A 163 19.35 -7.29 3.76
N GLN A 164 20.06 -6.89 2.72
CA GLN A 164 19.89 -5.58 2.11
C GLN A 164 18.45 -5.40 1.58
N GLU A 165 17.86 -6.42 0.96
CA GLU A 165 16.48 -6.36 0.48
C GLU A 165 15.49 -6.16 1.62
N GLN A 166 15.61 -6.93 2.71
CA GLN A 166 14.75 -6.78 3.89
C GLN A 166 14.89 -5.40 4.54
N PHE A 167 16.13 -4.89 4.68
CA PHE A 167 16.34 -3.54 5.22
C PHE A 167 15.82 -2.44 4.30
N ALA A 168 15.92 -2.61 2.98
CA ALA A 168 15.37 -1.64 2.02
C ALA A 168 13.83 -1.59 2.10
N LEU A 169 13.17 -2.75 2.17
CA LEU A 169 11.72 -2.87 2.36
C LEU A 169 11.29 -2.26 3.70
N PHE A 170 11.95 -2.63 4.79
CA PHE A 170 11.68 -2.07 6.11
C PHE A 170 11.88 -0.56 6.13
N GLY A 171 13.02 -0.06 5.63
CA GLY A 171 13.34 1.36 5.62
C GLY A 171 12.32 2.20 4.83
N ALA A 172 11.86 1.69 3.68
CA ALA A 172 10.85 2.37 2.87
C ALA A 172 9.50 2.52 3.60
N ASN A 173 9.08 1.48 4.31
CA ASN A 173 7.85 1.51 5.10
C ASN A 173 8.01 2.34 6.38
N PHE A 174 9.10 2.14 7.11
CA PHE A 174 9.42 2.85 8.35
C PHE A 174 9.43 4.36 8.15
N VAL A 175 10.06 4.88 7.09
CA VAL A 175 10.09 6.33 6.83
C VAL A 175 8.69 6.89 6.60
N ARG A 176 7.79 6.14 5.94
CA ARG A 176 6.40 6.58 5.71
C ARG A 176 5.60 6.59 7.02
N TRP A 177 5.73 5.55 7.82
CA TRP A 177 5.08 5.47 9.12
C TRP A 177 5.59 6.56 10.07
N ALA A 178 6.91 6.74 10.12
CA ALA A 178 7.53 7.80 10.91
C ALA A 178 7.07 9.18 10.45
N ALA A 179 6.97 9.43 9.14
CA ALA A 179 6.48 10.71 8.63
C ALA A 179 5.01 10.95 9.00
N ALA A 180 4.15 9.93 8.90
CA ALA A 180 2.75 10.01 9.32
C ALA A 180 2.65 10.30 10.82
N TRP A 181 3.38 9.55 11.64
CA TRP A 181 3.46 9.75 13.09
C TRP A 181 3.97 11.14 13.46
N VAL A 182 5.02 11.64 12.80
CA VAL A 182 5.59 12.97 13.06
C VAL A 182 4.57 14.09 12.78
N LYS A 183 3.64 13.93 11.83
CA LYS A 183 2.61 14.94 11.57
C LYS A 183 1.78 15.24 12.82
N ASP A 184 1.48 14.22 13.62
CA ASP A 184 0.71 14.35 14.85
C ASP A 184 1.53 14.99 16.00
N LEU A 185 2.84 15.03 15.85
CA LEU A 185 3.78 15.57 16.85
C LEU A 185 4.25 17.01 16.54
N LEU A 186 3.78 17.59 15.44
CA LEU A 186 4.16 18.94 15.04
C LEU A 186 3.55 19.97 15.98
N ALA A 187 4.39 20.62 16.79
CA ALA A 187 3.98 21.80 17.54
C ALA A 187 4.03 23.06 16.68
N GLN A 188 5.03 23.13 15.80
CA GLN A 188 5.21 24.19 14.83
C GLN A 188 5.94 23.59 13.63
N ALA A 189 5.59 23.98 12.42
CA ALA A 189 6.28 23.49 11.24
C ALA A 189 6.32 24.52 10.13
N ASN A 190 7.52 24.66 9.57
CA ASN A 190 7.74 25.36 8.32
C ASN A 190 6.97 24.68 7.19
N HIS A 191 6.48 25.46 6.22
CA HIS A 191 5.78 24.95 5.04
C HIS A 191 6.59 23.87 4.29
N ASN A 192 7.89 24.11 4.10
CA ASN A 192 8.79 23.17 3.44
C ASN A 192 8.88 21.84 4.18
N PHE A 193 8.83 21.86 5.52
CA PHE A 193 8.86 20.63 6.32
C PHE A 193 7.55 19.86 6.19
N LYS A 194 6.39 20.53 6.24
CA LYS A 194 5.08 19.91 6.00
C LYS A 194 5.04 19.21 4.64
N THR A 195 5.52 19.90 3.60
CA THR A 195 5.64 19.34 2.25
C THR A 195 6.62 18.16 2.20
N ALA A 196 7.74 18.25 2.92
CA ALA A 196 8.73 17.17 2.97
C ALA A 196 8.18 15.89 3.62
N LEU A 197 7.26 15.97 4.58
CA LEU A 197 6.65 14.79 5.23
C LEU A 197 5.86 13.90 4.26
N ASP A 198 5.45 14.43 3.10
CA ASP A 198 4.82 13.65 2.02
C ASP A 198 5.83 13.13 0.97
N GLN A 199 7.13 13.43 1.14
CA GLN A 199 8.18 13.17 0.16
C GLN A 199 9.30 12.30 0.75
N VAL A 200 9.16 10.98 0.65
CA VAL A 200 10.14 9.99 1.16
C VAL A 200 11.57 10.28 0.70
N LYS A 201 11.77 10.65 -0.57
CA LYS A 201 13.11 10.99 -1.08
C LYS A 201 13.72 12.20 -0.36
N THR A 202 12.92 13.23 -0.12
CA THR A 202 13.32 14.44 0.61
C THR A 202 13.61 14.12 2.07
N LEU A 203 12.77 13.28 2.71
CA LEU A 203 13.00 12.82 4.08
C LEU A 203 14.35 12.11 4.23
N VAL A 204 14.62 11.14 3.35
CA VAL A 204 15.84 10.32 3.43
C VAL A 204 17.10 11.09 3.02
N ARG A 205 17.02 11.98 2.03
CA ARG A 205 18.22 12.64 1.47
C ARG A 205 18.52 14.01 2.06
N ILE A 206 17.50 14.71 2.58
CA ILE A 206 17.61 16.09 3.05
C ILE A 206 17.27 16.19 4.53
N VAL A 207 16.07 15.78 4.95
CA VAL A 207 15.62 15.94 6.34
C VAL A 207 16.54 15.18 7.31
N SER A 208 16.86 13.92 7.02
CA SER A 208 17.75 13.09 7.85
C SER A 208 19.18 13.65 8.01
N ARG A 209 19.57 14.58 7.12
CA ARG A 209 20.89 15.23 7.11
C ARG A 209 20.83 16.68 7.54
N THR A 210 19.64 17.20 7.83
CA THR A 210 19.47 18.58 8.28
C THR A 210 19.76 18.63 9.77
N ARG A 211 20.54 19.63 10.17
CA ARG A 211 20.88 19.83 11.58
C ARG A 211 19.63 20.17 12.38
N ALA A 212 19.52 19.54 13.53
CA ALA A 212 18.50 19.80 14.51
C ALA A 212 19.08 19.59 15.90
N ARG A 213 18.65 20.41 16.85
CA ARG A 213 18.97 20.25 18.26
C ARG A 213 17.85 19.51 18.97
N TRP A 214 18.24 18.58 19.83
CA TRP A 214 17.33 17.94 20.76
C TRP A 214 17.37 18.69 22.09
N VAL A 215 16.19 19.09 22.58
CA VAL A 215 16.01 19.76 23.86
C VAL A 215 15.18 18.87 24.77
N ARG A 216 15.73 18.58 25.94
CA ARG A 216 15.06 17.85 27.01
C ARG A 216 14.75 18.80 28.16
N SER A 217 13.52 18.74 28.68
CA SER A 217 13.07 19.49 29.85
C SER A 217 12.25 18.60 30.79
N ALA A 218 11.82 19.16 31.92
CA ALA A 218 10.92 18.48 32.84
C ALA A 218 9.55 18.11 32.21
N VAL A 219 9.16 18.80 31.13
CA VAL A 219 7.85 18.62 30.47
C VAL A 219 7.94 17.66 29.28
N GLY A 220 9.14 17.25 28.88
CA GLY A 220 9.35 16.25 27.83
C GLY A 220 10.51 16.60 26.91
N ASN A 221 10.39 16.18 25.66
CA ASN A 221 11.46 16.28 24.69
C ASN A 221 10.98 16.95 23.40
N THR A 222 11.86 17.72 22.78
CA THR A 222 11.55 18.43 21.54
C THR A 222 12.74 18.39 20.60
N LEU A 223 12.50 18.09 19.33
CA LEU A 223 13.47 18.25 18.27
C LEU A 223 13.21 19.57 17.54
N ILE A 224 14.26 20.37 17.35
CA ILE A 224 14.17 21.73 16.80
C ILE A 224 15.14 21.83 15.64
N PHE A 225 14.63 22.11 14.43
CA PHE A 225 15.50 22.32 13.27
C PHE A 225 16.22 23.66 13.34
N ASP A 226 17.51 23.65 13.02
CA ASP A 226 18.39 24.83 13.17
C ASP A 226 18.03 25.94 12.17
N GLU A 227 18.24 27.20 12.59
CA GLU A 227 17.90 28.41 11.82
C GLU A 227 18.52 28.52 10.42
N PRO A 228 19.79 28.15 10.16
CA PRO A 228 20.35 28.23 8.80
C PRO A 228 19.83 27.12 7.86
N GLY A 229 18.95 26.22 8.33
CA GLY A 229 18.46 25.08 7.57
C GLY A 229 17.15 25.34 6.79
N PRO A 230 16.85 24.52 5.77
CA PRO A 230 15.62 24.66 4.96
C PRO A 230 14.32 24.39 5.73
N PHE A 231 14.43 23.83 6.94
CA PHE A 231 13.32 23.46 7.81
C PHE A 231 13.28 24.31 9.10
N ALA A 232 14.04 25.42 9.14
CA ALA A 232 14.06 26.35 10.25
C ALA A 232 12.65 26.76 10.71
N GLY A 233 12.49 26.89 12.03
CA GLY A 233 11.20 27.18 12.67
C GLY A 233 10.28 25.96 12.82
N THR A 234 10.77 24.75 12.59
CA THR A 234 10.04 23.50 12.84
C THR A 234 10.41 22.92 14.21
N LEU A 235 9.38 22.56 14.97
CA LEU A 235 9.41 22.02 16.33
C LEU A 235 8.57 20.74 16.41
N ILE A 236 9.21 19.62 16.76
CA ILE A 236 8.56 18.31 16.92
C ILE A 236 8.55 17.95 18.42
N ARG A 237 7.37 17.77 19.01
CA ARG A 237 7.23 17.38 20.43
C ARG A 237 7.16 15.87 20.58
N LEU A 238 8.17 15.29 21.22
CA LEU A 238 8.29 13.86 21.50
C LEU A 238 7.87 13.63 22.97
N SER A 239 6.57 13.64 23.26
CA SER A 239 6.08 13.46 24.62
C SER A 239 6.33 12.03 25.13
N GLY A 240 7.01 11.92 26.29
CA GLY A 240 7.07 10.69 27.10
C GLY A 240 8.08 9.61 26.70
N TRP A 241 8.48 9.49 25.44
CA TRP A 241 9.40 8.43 24.99
C TRP A 241 10.42 8.98 24.01
N VAL A 242 11.69 9.03 24.41
CA VAL A 242 12.78 9.44 23.53
C VAL A 242 13.90 8.42 23.57
N ALA A 243 13.97 7.68 22.46
CA ALA A 243 15.02 6.75 22.09
C ALA A 243 15.27 5.60 23.08
N VAL A 244 14.90 4.39 22.65
CA VAL A 244 15.63 3.19 23.09
C VAL A 244 16.82 3.06 22.14
N GLN A 245 18.00 3.51 22.56
CA GLN A 245 19.23 3.01 21.94
C GLN A 245 19.42 1.59 22.47
N LEU A 246 19.02 0.59 21.69
CA LEU A 246 19.38 -0.78 22.00
C LEU A 246 20.92 -0.83 22.07
N PRO A 247 21.52 -1.37 23.15
CA PRO A 247 22.95 -1.59 23.19
C PRO A 247 23.30 -2.56 22.08
N LEU A 248 23.73 -2.03 20.93
CA LEU A 248 24.33 -2.84 19.88
C LEU A 248 25.66 -3.31 20.45
N ARG A 249 25.72 -4.57 20.89
CA ARG A 249 26.98 -5.26 21.20
C ARG A 249 27.76 -5.46 19.89
N LEU A 250 28.23 -4.38 19.30
CA LEU A 250 29.13 -4.44 18.16
C LEU A 250 30.55 -4.57 18.73
N PHE A 251 31.00 -5.82 18.77
CA PHE A 251 32.38 -6.29 18.93
C PHE A 251 33.00 -6.24 20.33
N ASN A 252 33.02 -7.40 21.00
CA ASN A 252 34.11 -7.74 21.92
C ASN A 252 35.22 -8.38 21.07
N PHE A 253 36.17 -7.59 20.54
CA PHE A 253 37.43 -8.16 20.10
C PHE A 253 38.25 -8.45 21.36
N VAL A 254 38.38 -9.73 21.71
CA VAL A 254 39.39 -10.17 22.67
C VAL A 254 40.73 -10.01 21.95
N PRO A 255 41.71 -9.26 22.48
CA PRO A 255 43.05 -9.23 21.91
C PRO A 255 43.66 -10.63 22.09
N SER A 256 44.03 -11.25 20.98
CA SER A 256 44.96 -12.39 20.94
C SER A 256 46.39 -11.92 21.12
#